data_AF-A0A9D5USY1-F1
#
_entry.id   AF-A0A9D5USY1-F1
#
_cell.length_a   1.000
_cell.length_b   1.000
_cell.length_c   1.000
_cell.angle_alpha   90.00
_cell.angle_beta   90.00
_cell.angle_gamma   90.00
#
_symmetry.space_group_name_H-M   'P 1'
#
loop_
_entity.id
_entity.type
_entity.pdbx_description
1 polymer ?
#
loop_
_entity_poly.entity_id
_entity_poly.type
_entity_poly.pdbx_seq_one_letter_code
_entity_poly.pdbx_strand_id
1 'polypeptide(L)'
;MGLSLFHVKKGINIDGLSQVLTGSGAPGGSGDSASAPKGSQYLDYTNGQMYLKKATGTGTDKWMRLQDKSDMDAALQGISWREPVLVHSSTSYANMAAAETAVNTGTVDGVAVVAGDRILFDNITGANKNVFTVTGTPGSSATLTEDANTVSKGDALYVQSGSDAGKQFSYNGTVWVQQGAASSTEIGFVKSFIGKSADGNETPDFSSNNVVTDGGSLETAIGELDTKIGIVNSEPVNFINPNDSIMKGLQQLDINLSAARRHSRGSTDGGGTPTAICVTDFTANHIEVCHSAEWRVTVISGNDRWSGTVSAIFNRTTGEIDYNISSVLTLGSPIAGLDVYPVMDTATDSLKLMITTTNSVPTSVTRILNCYYDLYS
;
A
#
# COMPACT_ATOMS: atom_id res chain seq x y z
N MET A 1 -66.55 -22.17 -34.33
CA MET A 1 -67.10 -21.06 -33.50
C MET A 1 -66.69 -21.32 -32.06
N GLY A 2 -65.76 -20.56 -31.50
CA GLY A 2 -65.42 -20.66 -30.07
C GLY A 2 -66.46 -19.89 -29.25
N LEU A 3 -67.21 -20.57 -28.40
CA LEU A 3 -68.12 -19.94 -27.44
C LEU A 3 -67.29 -19.31 -26.31
N SER A 4 -67.31 -17.98 -26.21
CA SER A 4 -66.77 -17.25 -25.05
C SER A 4 -67.78 -17.32 -23.91
N LEU A 5 -67.56 -18.21 -22.94
CA LEU A 5 -68.54 -18.52 -21.88
C LEU A 5 -68.63 -17.45 -20.78
N PHE A 6 -67.64 -16.54 -20.64
CA PHE A 6 -67.72 -15.40 -19.73
C PHE A 6 -66.72 -14.31 -20.11
N HIS A 7 -67.14 -13.04 -19.99
CA HIS A 7 -66.31 -11.86 -20.21
C HIS A 7 -66.49 -10.92 -19.02
N VAL A 8 -65.46 -10.77 -18.19
CA VAL A 8 -65.55 -10.00 -16.95
C VAL A 8 -65.00 -8.60 -17.20
N LYS A 9 -65.88 -7.66 -17.60
CA LYS A 9 -65.46 -6.30 -18.01
C LYS A 9 -64.99 -5.39 -16.87
N LYS A 10 -65.25 -5.74 -15.60
CA LYS A 10 -65.04 -4.85 -14.44
C LYS A 10 -64.25 -5.47 -13.29
N GLY A 11 -63.75 -6.69 -13.48
CA GLY A 11 -62.97 -7.39 -12.46
C GLY A 11 -63.72 -8.43 -11.63
N ILE A 12 -62.98 -9.12 -10.76
CA ILE A 12 -63.47 -10.20 -9.89
C ILE A 12 -63.40 -9.73 -8.44
N ASN A 13 -64.49 -9.93 -7.69
CA ASN A 13 -64.52 -9.71 -6.24
C ASN A 13 -64.27 -11.05 -5.54
N ILE A 14 -63.28 -11.08 -4.65
CA ILE A 14 -62.89 -12.26 -3.88
C ILE A 14 -63.29 -12.00 -2.43
N ASP A 15 -64.40 -12.60 -2.02
CA ASP A 15 -64.94 -12.62 -0.66
C ASP A 15 -65.12 -11.24 0.01
N GLY A 16 -65.24 -10.17 -0.79
CA GLY A 16 -65.37 -8.79 -0.29
C GLY A 16 -64.09 -8.23 0.35
N LEU A 17 -63.01 -9.01 0.40
CA LEU A 17 -61.74 -8.63 1.00
C LEU A 17 -60.77 -8.03 -0.02
N SER A 18 -60.84 -8.48 -1.28
CA SER A 18 -60.00 -7.97 -2.36
C SER A 18 -60.73 -8.02 -3.69
N GLN A 19 -60.35 -7.14 -4.60
CA GLN A 19 -60.86 -7.12 -5.96
C GLN A 19 -59.70 -7.13 -6.94
N VAL A 20 -59.88 -7.77 -8.10
CA VAL A 20 -58.98 -7.64 -9.25
C VAL A 20 -59.70 -6.80 -10.28
N LEU A 21 -59.34 -5.53 -10.39
CA LEU A 21 -60.01 -4.53 -11.22
C LEU A 21 -59.20 -4.22 -12.48
N THR A 22 -59.87 -3.66 -13.49
CA THR A 22 -59.22 -3.12 -14.70
C THR A 22 -59.85 -1.78 -15.06
N GLY A 23 -59.06 -0.87 -15.65
CA GLY A 23 -59.54 0.45 -16.06
C GLY A 23 -58.51 1.23 -16.86
N SER A 24 -58.88 2.45 -17.30
CA SER A 24 -57.99 3.39 -17.98
C SER A 24 -57.42 4.37 -16.97
N GLY A 25 -56.11 4.52 -16.93
CA GLY A 25 -55.41 5.47 -16.05
C GLY A 25 -55.25 4.96 -14.61
N ALA A 26 -54.63 5.80 -13.78
CA ALA A 26 -54.35 5.48 -12.38
C ALA A 26 -55.64 5.28 -11.55
N PRO A 27 -55.68 4.27 -10.66
CA PRO A 27 -56.86 3.97 -9.86
C PRO A 27 -57.08 4.98 -8.72
N GLY A 28 -58.31 5.05 -8.20
CA GLY A 28 -58.64 5.80 -6.99
C GLY A 28 -59.26 7.19 -7.22
N GLY A 29 -59.31 7.67 -8.48
CA GLY A 29 -59.93 8.96 -8.83
C GLY A 29 -61.47 8.93 -8.80
N SER A 30 -62.10 7.81 -9.18
CA SER A 30 -63.55 7.60 -9.13
C SER A 30 -63.94 6.14 -9.40
N GLY A 31 -65.23 5.82 -9.26
CA GLY A 31 -65.79 4.51 -9.62
C GLY A 31 -65.33 3.35 -8.73
N ASP A 32 -65.32 2.14 -9.30
CA ASP A 32 -65.06 0.89 -8.59
C ASP A 32 -63.68 0.87 -7.91
N SER A 33 -62.67 1.51 -8.52
CA SER A 33 -61.32 1.65 -7.96
C SER A 33 -61.27 2.53 -6.68
N ALA A 34 -62.17 3.50 -6.55
CA ALA A 34 -62.23 4.34 -5.34
C ALA A 34 -62.77 3.53 -4.15
N SER A 35 -63.74 2.65 -4.37
CA SER A 35 -64.42 1.85 -3.35
C SER A 35 -63.76 0.50 -3.06
N ALA A 36 -62.74 0.10 -3.82
CA ALA A 36 -62.07 -1.18 -3.64
C ALA A 36 -61.51 -1.36 -2.21
N PRO A 37 -61.57 -2.56 -1.60
CA PRO A 37 -60.96 -2.80 -0.29
C PRO A 37 -59.41 -2.83 -0.38
N LYS A 38 -58.73 -2.62 0.76
CA LYS A 38 -57.26 -2.77 0.87
C LYS A 38 -56.87 -4.20 0.45
N GLY A 39 -55.79 -4.34 -0.32
CA GLY A 39 -55.34 -5.61 -0.90
C GLY A 39 -55.86 -5.87 -2.32
N SER A 40 -56.76 -5.02 -2.84
CA SER A 40 -57.22 -5.10 -4.23
C SER A 40 -56.09 -4.80 -5.22
N GLN A 41 -56.13 -5.46 -6.37
CA GLN A 41 -55.25 -5.25 -7.51
C GLN A 41 -55.99 -4.48 -8.60
N TYR A 42 -55.27 -3.67 -9.36
CA TYR A 42 -55.81 -2.93 -10.49
C TYR A 42 -54.82 -2.95 -11.66
N LEU A 43 -55.30 -3.31 -12.85
CA LEU A 43 -54.54 -3.24 -14.09
C LEU A 43 -55.03 -2.04 -14.93
N ASP A 44 -54.11 -1.11 -15.20
CA ASP A 44 -54.33 -0.03 -16.16
C ASP A 44 -54.09 -0.56 -17.58
N TYR A 45 -55.14 -0.72 -18.38
CA TYR A 45 -55.00 -1.26 -19.74
C TYR A 45 -54.39 -0.25 -20.74
N THR A 46 -54.21 1.01 -20.33
CA THR A 46 -53.62 2.05 -21.19
C THR A 46 -52.11 1.88 -21.32
N ASN A 47 -51.46 1.43 -20.24
CA ASN A 47 -49.99 1.36 -20.12
C ASN A 47 -49.50 0.02 -19.54
N GLY A 48 -50.40 -0.91 -19.20
CA GLY A 48 -50.07 -2.21 -18.62
C GLY A 48 -49.62 -2.16 -17.15
N GLN A 49 -49.71 -1.01 -16.47
CA GLN A 49 -49.26 -0.88 -15.08
C GLN A 49 -50.22 -1.60 -14.12
N MET A 50 -49.63 -2.27 -13.14
CA MET A 50 -50.38 -2.86 -12.04
C MET A 50 -50.27 -2.01 -10.78
N TYR A 51 -51.34 -1.99 -9.99
CA TYR A 51 -51.41 -1.29 -8.72
C TYR A 51 -51.96 -2.22 -7.63
N LEU A 52 -51.44 -2.08 -6.41
CA LEU A 52 -51.95 -2.73 -5.21
C LEU A 52 -52.52 -1.68 -4.25
N LYS A 53 -53.75 -1.85 -3.79
CA LYS A 53 -54.36 -0.94 -2.81
C LYS A 53 -53.75 -1.17 -1.43
N LYS A 54 -52.95 -0.21 -0.96
CA LYS A 54 -52.21 -0.31 0.32
C LYS A 54 -53.00 0.20 1.54
N ALA A 55 -54.03 1.02 1.31
CA ALA A 55 -54.81 1.64 2.37
C ALA A 55 -56.31 1.69 2.03
N THR A 56 -57.16 1.75 3.06
CA THR A 56 -58.59 1.96 2.90
C THR A 56 -58.90 3.41 2.49
N GLY A 57 -60.08 3.63 1.93
CA GLY A 57 -60.54 4.95 1.46
C GLY A 57 -60.37 5.19 -0.04
N THR A 58 -60.69 6.40 -0.47
CA THR A 58 -60.59 6.89 -1.86
C THR A 58 -59.28 7.66 -2.07
N GLY A 59 -58.90 7.88 -3.32
CA GLY A 59 -57.68 8.60 -3.69
C GLY A 59 -56.59 7.71 -4.29
N THR A 60 -55.81 8.27 -5.21
CA THR A 60 -54.66 7.62 -5.86
C THR A 60 -53.53 7.32 -4.87
N ASP A 61 -53.40 8.11 -3.81
CA ASP A 61 -52.43 7.95 -2.73
C ASP A 61 -52.63 6.65 -1.91
N LYS A 62 -53.82 6.05 -1.98
CA LYS A 62 -54.15 4.75 -1.35
C LYS A 62 -53.68 3.55 -2.17
N TRP A 63 -53.19 3.79 -3.38
CA TRP A 63 -52.67 2.77 -4.28
C TRP A 63 -51.14 2.85 -4.35
N MET A 64 -50.52 1.70 -4.54
CA MET A 64 -49.10 1.57 -4.79
C MET A 64 -48.93 0.97 -6.17
N ARG A 65 -48.20 1.65 -7.06
CA ARG A 65 -47.82 1.08 -8.35
C ARG A 65 -46.84 -0.07 -8.11
N LEU A 66 -47.13 -1.25 -8.63
CA LEU A 66 -46.19 -2.35 -8.68
C LEU A 66 -45.22 -2.05 -9.83
N GLN A 67 -43.93 -2.02 -9.54
CA GLN A 67 -42.91 -1.78 -10.56
C GLN A 67 -42.96 -2.88 -11.60
N ASP A 68 -42.97 -2.51 -12.87
CA ASP A 68 -42.90 -3.48 -13.96
C ASP A 68 -41.45 -3.85 -14.25
N LYS A 69 -41.26 -4.87 -15.10
CA LYS A 69 -39.92 -5.30 -15.53
C LYS A 69 -39.15 -4.16 -16.21
N SER A 70 -39.79 -3.18 -16.83
CA SER A 70 -39.08 -2.03 -17.43
C SER A 70 -38.64 -0.99 -16.41
N ASP A 71 -39.39 -0.78 -15.32
CA ASP A 71 -38.96 0.03 -14.17
C ASP A 71 -37.78 -0.67 -13.46
N MET A 72 -37.84 -2.00 -13.31
CA MET A 72 -36.75 -2.79 -12.75
C MET A 72 -35.55 -2.89 -13.70
N ASP A 73 -35.75 -3.09 -15.00
CA ASP A 73 -34.69 -3.12 -16.01
C ASP A 73 -34.11 -1.73 -16.24
N ALA A 74 -34.87 -0.64 -16.06
CA ALA A 74 -34.32 0.71 -16.00
C ALA A 74 -33.50 0.89 -14.72
N ALA A 75 -33.92 0.34 -13.58
CA ALA A 75 -33.09 0.34 -12.37
C ALA A 75 -31.84 -0.56 -12.50
N LEU A 76 -31.92 -1.68 -13.24
CA LEU A 76 -30.85 -2.67 -13.41
C LEU A 76 -29.89 -2.35 -14.56
N GLN A 77 -30.39 -1.81 -15.67
CA GLN A 77 -29.65 -1.53 -16.92
C GLN A 77 -29.45 -0.03 -17.15
N GLY A 78 -30.15 0.85 -16.43
CA GLY A 78 -30.40 2.22 -16.90
C GLY A 78 -30.53 3.28 -15.82
N ILE A 79 -29.86 3.10 -14.67
CA ILE A 79 -29.34 4.30 -14.02
C ILE A 79 -28.24 4.79 -14.97
N SER A 80 -28.62 5.69 -15.89
CA SER A 80 -27.64 6.48 -16.63
C SER A 80 -26.94 7.33 -15.59
N TRP A 81 -25.82 6.81 -15.09
CA TRP A 81 -24.97 7.51 -14.15
C TRP A 81 -24.40 8.69 -14.88
N ARG A 82 -24.93 9.88 -14.57
CA ARG A 82 -24.27 11.12 -14.94
C ARG A 82 -22.99 11.21 -14.14
N GLU A 83 -22.01 11.92 -14.71
CA GLU A 83 -20.81 12.22 -13.93
C GLU A 83 -21.19 12.97 -12.65
N PRO A 84 -20.46 12.75 -11.56
CA PRO A 84 -20.72 13.43 -10.30
C PRO A 84 -20.79 14.95 -10.44
N VAL A 85 -21.62 15.56 -9.61
CA VAL A 85 -21.62 17.01 -9.42
C VAL A 85 -20.81 17.33 -8.17
N LEU A 86 -20.07 18.44 -8.22
CA LEU A 86 -19.37 18.97 -7.07
C LEU A 86 -20.38 19.26 -5.94
N VAL A 87 -21.47 19.95 -6.28
CA VAL A 87 -22.48 20.38 -5.31
C VAL A 87 -23.88 20.35 -5.92
N HIS A 88 -24.87 20.14 -5.05
CA HIS A 88 -26.29 20.29 -5.36
C HIS A 88 -26.80 21.56 -4.69
N SER A 89 -27.36 22.48 -5.49
CA SER A 89 -27.95 23.72 -4.99
C SER A 89 -29.47 23.67 -5.09
N SER A 90 -30.14 23.44 -3.96
CA SER A 90 -31.61 23.50 -3.83
C SER A 90 -32.15 24.93 -3.64
N THR A 91 -31.27 25.93 -3.57
CA THR A 91 -31.62 27.35 -3.50
C THR A 91 -32.48 27.75 -4.71
N SER A 92 -33.55 28.50 -4.45
CA SER A 92 -34.42 29.01 -5.51
C SER A 92 -33.80 30.24 -6.17
N TYR A 93 -33.58 30.18 -7.48
CA TYR A 93 -33.10 31.30 -8.29
C TYR A 93 -34.19 31.79 -9.24
N ALA A 94 -34.31 33.11 -9.35
CA ALA A 94 -35.32 33.75 -10.20
C ALA A 94 -35.08 33.51 -11.71
N ASN A 95 -33.84 33.25 -12.12
CA ASN A 95 -33.43 32.95 -13.49
C ASN A 95 -31.95 32.50 -13.52
N MET A 96 -31.43 32.19 -14.71
CA MET A 96 -30.03 31.78 -14.90
C MET A 96 -29.02 32.84 -14.42
N ALA A 97 -29.27 34.11 -14.72
CA ALA A 97 -28.36 35.20 -14.33
C ALA A 97 -28.22 35.33 -12.80
N ALA A 98 -29.29 35.03 -12.05
CA ALA A 98 -29.25 34.99 -10.59
C ALA A 98 -28.39 33.82 -10.07
N ALA A 99 -28.46 32.65 -10.71
CA ALA A 99 -27.59 31.51 -10.37
C ALA A 99 -26.12 31.81 -10.72
N GLU A 100 -25.85 32.43 -11.87
CA GLU A 100 -24.49 32.87 -12.25
C GLU A 100 -23.94 33.93 -11.29
N THR A 101 -24.79 34.84 -10.80
CA THR A 101 -24.40 35.82 -9.77
C THR A 101 -23.95 35.11 -8.49
N ALA A 102 -24.65 34.04 -8.09
CA ALA A 102 -24.27 33.26 -6.92
C ALA A 102 -22.93 32.53 -7.12
N VAL A 103 -22.73 31.89 -8.28
CA VAL A 103 -21.44 31.26 -8.65
C VAL A 103 -20.31 32.29 -8.64
N ASN A 104 -20.58 33.51 -9.09
CA ASN A 104 -19.61 34.61 -9.08
C ASN A 104 -19.32 35.21 -7.70
N THR A 105 -19.90 34.68 -6.62
CA THR A 105 -19.39 34.92 -5.26
C THR A 105 -18.18 34.03 -4.92
N GLY A 106 -17.86 33.05 -5.78
CA GLY A 106 -16.76 32.10 -5.61
C GLY A 106 -17.14 30.84 -4.83
N THR A 107 -18.35 30.78 -4.28
CA THR A 107 -18.84 29.58 -3.57
C THR A 107 -20.31 29.29 -3.90
N VAL A 108 -20.68 28.01 -3.86
CA VAL A 108 -22.06 27.53 -3.96
C VAL A 108 -22.29 26.55 -2.81
N ASP A 109 -23.32 26.78 -1.99
CA ASP A 109 -23.60 25.98 -0.78
C ASP A 109 -22.37 25.81 0.12
N GLY A 110 -21.58 26.89 0.28
CA GLY A 110 -20.36 26.92 1.09
C GLY A 110 -19.15 26.21 0.48
N VAL A 111 -19.27 25.62 -0.71
CA VAL A 111 -18.18 24.94 -1.43
C VAL A 111 -17.54 25.91 -2.42
N ALA A 112 -16.21 26.02 -2.42
CA ALA A 112 -15.49 26.78 -3.44
C ALA A 112 -15.64 26.11 -4.80
N VAL A 113 -15.99 26.91 -5.81
CA VAL A 113 -16.21 26.43 -7.18
C VAL A 113 -15.14 27.01 -8.12
N VAL A 114 -14.72 26.22 -9.09
CA VAL A 114 -13.75 26.59 -10.13
C VAL A 114 -14.30 26.31 -11.54
N ALA A 115 -13.60 26.79 -12.56
CA ALA A 115 -13.93 26.48 -13.95
C ALA A 115 -13.89 24.97 -14.21
N GLY A 116 -14.90 24.42 -14.87
CA GLY A 116 -15.05 23.00 -15.16
C GLY A 116 -15.87 22.21 -14.13
N ASP A 117 -16.16 22.79 -12.96
CA ASP A 117 -16.99 22.11 -11.96
C ASP A 117 -18.43 21.93 -12.45
N ARG A 118 -19.00 20.76 -12.13
CA ARG A 118 -20.39 20.40 -12.43
C ARG A 118 -21.27 20.69 -11.21
N ILE A 119 -22.38 21.40 -11.39
CA ILE A 119 -23.31 21.76 -10.31
C ILE A 119 -24.72 21.34 -10.71
N LEU A 120 -25.42 20.62 -9.82
CA LEU A 120 -26.84 20.36 -10.00
C LEU A 120 -27.65 21.56 -9.50
N PHE A 121 -28.44 22.16 -10.37
CA PHE A 121 -29.44 23.17 -10.02
C PHE A 121 -30.85 22.63 -10.32
N ASP A 122 -31.66 22.44 -9.29
CA ASP A 122 -33.01 21.86 -9.42
C ASP A 122 -34.14 22.90 -9.29
N ASN A 123 -33.79 24.16 -9.02
CA ASN A 123 -34.73 25.23 -8.68
C ASN A 123 -34.38 26.59 -9.31
N ILE A 124 -34.04 26.60 -10.61
CA ILE A 124 -33.91 27.84 -11.40
C ILE A 124 -35.19 28.06 -12.21
N THR A 125 -35.83 29.22 -12.03
CA THR A 125 -37.04 29.55 -12.80
C THR A 125 -36.70 29.81 -14.28
N GLY A 126 -37.46 29.20 -15.19
CA GLY A 126 -37.29 29.38 -16.64
C GLY A 126 -36.11 28.64 -17.25
N ALA A 127 -35.42 27.79 -16.48
CA ALA A 127 -34.36 26.91 -16.96
C ALA A 127 -34.68 25.44 -16.65
N ASN A 128 -33.98 24.52 -17.32
CA ASN A 128 -34.10 23.10 -17.03
C ASN A 128 -33.51 22.77 -15.65
N LYS A 129 -34.10 21.77 -15.00
CA LYS A 129 -33.60 21.22 -13.73
C LYS A 129 -32.49 20.21 -14.00
N ASN A 130 -31.32 20.71 -14.39
CA ASN A 130 -30.24 19.89 -14.93
C ASN A 130 -28.90 20.22 -14.27
N VAL A 131 -27.87 19.49 -14.69
CA VAL A 131 -26.48 19.76 -14.35
C VAL A 131 -25.95 20.87 -15.25
N PHE A 132 -25.22 21.82 -14.64
CA PHE A 132 -24.56 22.91 -15.33
C PHE A 132 -23.06 22.86 -15.05
N THR A 133 -22.25 23.12 -16.07
CA THR A 133 -20.80 23.24 -15.96
C THR A 133 -20.43 24.71 -15.80
N VAL A 134 -19.62 25.00 -14.79
CA VAL A 134 -19.05 26.33 -14.56
C VAL A 134 -18.03 26.63 -15.64
N THR A 135 -18.21 27.74 -16.36
CA THR A 135 -17.32 28.19 -17.43
C THR A 135 -16.77 29.56 -17.11
N GLY A 136 -15.50 29.83 -17.39
CA GLY A 136 -14.84 31.06 -16.95
C GLY A 136 -14.44 31.03 -15.46
N THR A 137 -14.03 32.16 -14.89
CA THR A 137 -13.46 32.23 -13.54
C THR A 137 -14.52 32.64 -12.49
N PRO A 138 -14.89 31.76 -11.54
CA PRO A 138 -15.76 32.13 -10.43
C PRO A 138 -15.16 33.24 -9.58
N GLY A 139 -16.01 34.06 -8.97
CA GLY A 139 -15.57 35.29 -8.29
C GLY A 139 -15.46 36.52 -9.23
N SER A 140 -15.67 36.35 -10.53
CA SER A 140 -15.53 37.44 -11.50
C SER A 140 -16.57 37.39 -12.62
N SER A 141 -16.44 36.45 -13.56
CA SER A 141 -17.25 36.41 -14.78
C SER A 141 -17.56 34.98 -15.24
N ALA A 142 -17.75 34.06 -14.30
CA ALA A 142 -18.19 32.72 -14.59
C ALA A 142 -19.63 32.70 -15.14
N THR A 143 -19.87 31.85 -16.11
CA THR A 143 -21.19 31.55 -16.69
C THR A 143 -21.54 30.09 -16.49
N LEU A 144 -22.83 29.77 -16.55
CA LEU A 144 -23.33 28.40 -16.42
C LEU A 144 -23.74 27.86 -17.79
N THR A 145 -23.07 26.79 -18.22
CA THR A 145 -23.42 26.08 -19.46
C THR A 145 -24.14 24.79 -19.09
N GLU A 146 -25.37 24.61 -19.57
CA GLU A 146 -26.12 23.37 -19.33
C GLU A 146 -25.39 22.16 -19.93
N ASP A 147 -25.36 21.04 -19.21
CA ASP A 147 -24.86 19.77 -19.72
C ASP A 147 -25.63 19.38 -20.99
N ALA A 148 -24.89 19.01 -22.05
CA ALA A 148 -25.46 18.68 -23.36
C ALA A 148 -26.40 17.47 -23.29
N ASN A 149 -26.25 16.62 -22.28
CA ASN A 149 -27.15 15.52 -22.03
C ASN A 149 -28.45 16.02 -21.37
N THR A 150 -29.54 16.07 -22.13
CA THR A 150 -30.88 16.37 -21.60
C THR A 150 -31.26 15.40 -20.49
N VAL A 151 -31.77 15.92 -19.36
CA VAL A 151 -32.19 15.10 -18.23
C VAL A 151 -33.36 14.18 -18.59
N SER A 152 -33.20 12.89 -18.29
CA SER A 152 -34.18 11.84 -18.61
C SER A 152 -34.62 11.12 -17.34
N LYS A 153 -35.85 10.59 -17.35
CA LYS A 153 -36.36 9.82 -16.20
C LYS A 153 -35.47 8.58 -15.99
N GLY A 154 -34.94 8.43 -14.78
CA GLY A 154 -34.03 7.34 -14.42
C GLY A 154 -32.56 7.76 -14.34
N ASP A 155 -32.19 8.94 -14.85
CA ASP A 155 -30.85 9.49 -14.65
C ASP A 155 -30.54 9.56 -13.15
N ALA A 156 -29.31 9.24 -12.76
CA ALA A 156 -28.83 9.46 -11.41
C ALA A 156 -27.48 10.14 -11.39
N LEU A 157 -27.20 10.80 -10.26
CA LEU A 157 -25.92 11.43 -10.00
C LEU A 157 -25.57 11.37 -8.52
N TYR A 158 -24.28 11.57 -8.27
CA TYR A 158 -23.69 11.63 -6.95
C TYR A 158 -23.19 13.05 -6.64
N VAL A 159 -23.40 13.50 -5.41
CA VAL A 159 -22.97 14.82 -4.94
C VAL A 159 -21.68 14.70 -4.10
N GLN A 160 -20.63 15.41 -4.52
CA GLN A 160 -19.31 15.26 -3.92
C GLN A 160 -19.09 16.09 -2.66
N SER A 161 -19.74 17.25 -2.54
CA SER A 161 -19.49 18.25 -1.49
C SER A 161 -20.75 19.07 -1.15
N GLY A 162 -20.66 19.94 -0.15
CA GLY A 162 -21.75 20.77 0.33
C GLY A 162 -22.67 20.05 1.31
N SER A 163 -23.85 20.62 1.54
CA SER A 163 -24.90 20.13 2.44
C SER A 163 -25.44 18.75 2.04
N ASP A 164 -25.28 18.40 0.76
CA ASP A 164 -25.71 17.13 0.18
C ASP A 164 -24.55 16.18 -0.16
N ALA A 165 -23.34 16.43 0.35
CA ALA A 165 -22.20 15.55 0.17
C ALA A 165 -22.52 14.09 0.53
N GLY A 166 -22.19 13.14 -0.37
CA GLY A 166 -22.42 11.71 -0.16
C GLY A 166 -23.82 11.23 -0.55
N LYS A 167 -24.73 12.14 -0.93
CA LYS A 167 -26.10 11.77 -1.32
C LYS A 167 -26.17 11.47 -2.81
N GLN A 168 -27.09 10.57 -3.14
CA GLN A 168 -27.43 10.20 -4.51
C GLN A 168 -28.82 10.72 -4.86
N PHE A 169 -28.95 11.29 -6.05
CA PHE A 169 -30.21 11.80 -6.57
C PHE A 169 -30.54 11.08 -7.87
N SER A 170 -31.82 10.79 -8.09
CA SER A 170 -32.33 10.31 -9.36
C SER A 170 -33.47 11.18 -9.87
N TYR A 171 -33.48 11.44 -11.17
CA TYR A 171 -34.51 12.23 -11.81
C TYR A 171 -35.74 11.37 -12.09
N ASN A 172 -36.89 11.74 -11.51
CA ASN A 172 -38.13 10.97 -11.67
C ASN A 172 -38.96 11.34 -12.91
N GLY A 173 -38.44 12.24 -13.75
CA GLY A 173 -39.12 12.84 -14.90
C GLY A 173 -39.57 14.29 -14.66
N THR A 174 -39.63 14.74 -13.41
CA THR A 174 -40.09 16.10 -13.04
C THR A 174 -39.15 16.80 -12.06
N VAL A 175 -38.57 16.05 -11.12
CA VAL A 175 -37.68 16.54 -10.07
C VAL A 175 -36.57 15.53 -9.79
N TRP A 176 -35.45 16.03 -9.27
CA TRP A 176 -34.42 15.21 -8.65
C TRP A 176 -34.88 14.79 -7.26
N VAL A 177 -34.90 13.48 -7.01
CA VAL A 177 -35.33 12.89 -5.74
C VAL A 177 -34.14 12.17 -5.13
N GLN A 178 -33.84 12.47 -3.87
CA GLN A 178 -32.81 11.75 -3.13
C GLN A 178 -33.21 10.28 -3.01
N GLN A 179 -32.36 9.38 -3.51
CA GLN A 179 -32.57 7.92 -3.45
C GLN A 179 -31.88 7.28 -2.25
N GLY A 180 -30.79 7.89 -1.77
CA GLY A 180 -30.02 7.38 -0.64
C GLY A 180 -28.92 8.34 -0.21
N ALA A 181 -28.29 8.02 0.90
CA ALA A 181 -26.98 8.53 1.28
C ALA A 181 -26.05 7.31 1.23
N ALA A 182 -25.06 7.35 0.35
CA ALA A 182 -24.17 6.22 0.20
C ALA A 182 -23.36 6.08 1.49
N SER A 183 -23.31 4.87 2.06
CA SER A 183 -22.39 4.61 3.16
C SER A 183 -20.95 4.85 2.64
N SER A 184 -20.01 5.23 3.51
CA SER A 184 -18.61 5.45 3.09
C SER A 184 -18.03 4.26 2.32
N THR A 185 -18.48 3.05 2.62
CA THR A 185 -18.15 1.80 1.92
C THR A 185 -18.70 1.76 0.50
N GLU A 186 -19.95 2.20 0.31
CA GLU A 186 -20.65 2.22 -0.97
C GLU A 186 -20.11 3.33 -1.88
N ILE A 187 -19.70 4.48 -1.32
CA ILE A 187 -18.97 5.53 -2.05
C ILE A 187 -17.61 5.01 -2.53
N GLY A 188 -16.88 4.30 -1.68
CA GLY A 188 -15.62 3.66 -2.05
C GLY A 188 -15.80 2.66 -3.19
N PHE A 189 -16.88 1.89 -3.14
CA PHE A 189 -17.26 0.97 -4.21
C PHE A 189 -17.57 1.72 -5.51
N VAL A 190 -18.51 2.69 -5.53
CA VAL A 190 -18.89 3.40 -6.76
C VAL A 190 -17.71 4.19 -7.35
N LYS A 191 -16.86 4.82 -6.53
CA LYS A 191 -15.66 5.52 -7.02
C LYS A 191 -14.64 4.59 -7.68
N SER A 192 -14.67 3.29 -7.40
CA SER A 192 -13.82 2.31 -8.10
C SER A 192 -14.30 1.99 -9.54
N PHE A 193 -15.48 2.47 -9.93
CA PHE A 193 -16.06 2.27 -11.27
C PHE A 193 -16.21 3.56 -12.09
N ILE A 194 -16.19 4.74 -11.47
CA ILE A 194 -16.25 6.02 -12.19
C ILE A 194 -14.90 6.30 -12.85
N GLY A 195 -14.90 6.42 -14.19
CA GLY A 195 -13.71 6.66 -15.00
C GLY A 195 -13.22 5.45 -15.81
N LYS A 196 -13.87 4.29 -15.68
CA LYS A 196 -13.58 3.11 -16.50
C LYS A 196 -14.03 3.32 -17.94
N SER A 197 -13.19 2.92 -18.90
CA SER A 197 -13.45 3.06 -20.33
C SER A 197 -14.14 1.83 -20.95
N ALA A 198 -14.21 0.72 -20.22
CA ALA A 198 -14.88 -0.50 -20.63
C ALA A 198 -15.41 -1.32 -19.43
N ASP A 199 -16.36 -2.21 -19.71
CA ASP A 199 -16.87 -3.19 -18.73
C ASP A 199 -15.74 -4.14 -18.30
N GLY A 200 -15.41 -4.15 -17.01
CA GLY A 200 -14.39 -5.05 -16.47
C GLY A 200 -13.68 -4.52 -15.22
N ASN A 201 -12.89 -5.40 -14.60
CA ASN A 201 -12.04 -5.02 -13.49
C ASN A 201 -10.80 -4.28 -14.03
N GLU A 202 -10.86 -2.95 -14.17
CA GLU A 202 -9.63 -2.14 -14.26
C GLU A 202 -8.97 -2.14 -12.87
N THR A 203 -8.35 -3.27 -12.50
CA THR A 203 -7.22 -3.20 -11.57
C THR A 203 -6.18 -2.28 -12.20
N PRO A 204 -5.40 -1.53 -11.40
CA PRO A 204 -4.26 -0.78 -11.93
C PRO A 204 -3.52 -1.66 -12.93
N ASP A 205 -3.24 -1.12 -14.11
CA ASP A 205 -2.37 -1.79 -15.08
C ASP A 205 -0.98 -1.84 -14.42
N PHE A 206 -0.78 -2.87 -13.60
CA PHE A 206 0.51 -3.22 -13.09
C PHE A 206 1.28 -3.67 -14.32
N SER A 207 2.00 -2.73 -14.94
CA SER A 207 2.87 -2.96 -16.09
C SER A 207 4.03 -3.93 -15.78
N SER A 208 4.00 -4.59 -14.63
CA SER A 208 4.85 -5.71 -14.28
C SER A 208 4.13 -7.00 -14.62
N ASN A 209 4.70 -7.75 -15.57
CA ASN A 209 4.35 -9.14 -15.86
C ASN A 209 3.99 -9.87 -14.56
N ASN A 210 2.76 -10.38 -14.49
CA ASN A 210 2.24 -11.16 -13.37
C ASN A 210 3.35 -12.01 -12.74
N VAL A 211 3.67 -11.69 -11.47
CA VAL A 211 4.60 -12.49 -10.67
C VAL A 211 4.00 -13.86 -10.38
N VAL A 212 2.67 -13.97 -10.40
CA VAL A 212 1.92 -15.20 -10.15
C VAL A 212 1.05 -15.51 -11.35
N THR A 213 1.16 -16.72 -11.89
CA THR A 213 0.34 -17.19 -13.01
C THR A 213 -1.08 -17.48 -12.54
N ASP A 214 -2.06 -16.90 -13.24
CA ASP A 214 -3.46 -17.07 -12.86
C ASP A 214 -3.92 -18.53 -13.07
N GLY A 215 -4.68 -19.06 -12.12
CA GLY A 215 -5.12 -20.47 -12.11
C GLY A 215 -4.10 -21.50 -11.59
N GLY A 216 -2.92 -21.08 -11.12
CA GLY A 216 -1.95 -21.96 -10.45
C GLY A 216 -2.44 -22.43 -9.06
N SER A 217 -1.86 -23.53 -8.56
CA SER A 217 -2.08 -23.92 -7.16
C SER A 217 -1.44 -22.89 -6.22
N LEU A 218 -1.86 -22.86 -4.95
CA LEU A 218 -1.27 -21.97 -3.95
C LEU A 218 0.24 -22.21 -3.80
N GLU A 219 0.71 -23.46 -3.88
CA GLU A 219 2.15 -23.76 -3.88
C GLU A 219 2.87 -23.19 -5.11
N THR A 220 2.24 -23.22 -6.29
CA THR A 220 2.83 -22.66 -7.52
C THR A 220 2.95 -21.16 -7.41
N ALA A 221 1.89 -20.50 -6.94
CA ALA A 221 1.86 -19.06 -6.72
C ALA A 221 2.92 -18.61 -5.70
N ILE A 222 3.10 -19.35 -4.60
CA ILE A 222 4.13 -19.06 -3.60
C ILE A 222 5.53 -19.24 -4.21
N GLY A 223 5.77 -20.30 -4.97
CA GLY A 223 7.07 -20.54 -5.61
C GLY A 223 7.47 -19.47 -6.64
N GLU A 224 6.51 -18.96 -7.42
CA GLU A 224 6.76 -17.85 -8.34
C GLU A 224 7.03 -16.55 -7.59
N LEU A 225 6.34 -16.31 -6.47
CA LEU A 225 6.59 -15.18 -5.57
C LEU A 225 7.99 -15.24 -4.96
N ASP A 226 8.39 -16.39 -4.42
CA ASP A 226 9.72 -16.61 -3.82
C ASP A 226 10.84 -16.38 -4.85
N THR A 227 10.63 -16.81 -6.10
CA THR A 227 11.56 -16.60 -7.21
C THR A 227 11.71 -15.11 -7.54
N LYS A 228 10.64 -14.32 -7.40
CA LYS A 228 10.60 -12.93 -7.88
C LYS A 228 10.87 -11.87 -6.82
N ILE A 229 10.50 -12.14 -5.58
CA ILE A 229 11.00 -11.40 -4.41
C ILE A 229 12.52 -11.41 -4.44
N GLY A 230 13.10 -12.46 -5.03
CA GLY A 230 14.51 -12.59 -5.19
C GLY A 230 15.11 -12.88 -3.82
N ILE A 231 16.05 -13.78 -3.82
CA ILE A 231 17.15 -13.70 -2.88
C ILE A 231 17.60 -12.24 -2.92
N VAL A 232 17.30 -11.48 -1.86
CA VAL A 232 17.78 -10.10 -1.70
C VAL A 232 19.27 -10.20 -1.93
N ASN A 233 19.76 -9.61 -3.02
CA ASN A 233 21.17 -9.51 -3.37
C ASN A 233 21.92 -8.60 -2.36
N SER A 234 21.71 -8.76 -1.06
CA SER A 234 22.90 -9.00 -0.25
C SER A 234 23.37 -10.34 -0.77
N GLU A 235 24.45 -10.42 -1.55
CA GLU A 235 25.19 -11.67 -1.69
C GLU A 235 25.15 -12.32 -0.32
N PRO A 236 24.30 -13.35 -0.09
CA PRO A 236 24.35 -13.98 1.19
C PRO A 236 25.74 -14.56 1.12
N VAL A 237 26.61 -14.09 1.99
CA VAL A 237 27.80 -14.85 2.32
C VAL A 237 27.24 -16.08 3.02
N ASN A 238 26.62 -16.95 2.22
CA ASN A 238 25.94 -18.13 2.65
C ASN A 238 27.10 -19.05 2.86
N PHE A 239 27.65 -18.97 4.07
CA PHE A 239 28.81 -19.74 4.48
C PHE A 239 28.52 -21.24 4.47
N ILE A 240 27.30 -21.64 4.13
CA ILE A 240 26.81 -23.00 4.03
C ILE A 240 26.12 -23.14 2.67
N ASN A 241 26.68 -23.97 1.79
CA ASN A 241 25.99 -24.39 0.58
C ASN A 241 24.73 -25.17 0.99
N PRO A 242 23.55 -24.91 0.41
CA PRO A 242 22.33 -25.64 0.76
C PRO A 242 22.43 -27.17 0.52
N ASN A 243 23.42 -27.61 -0.26
CA ASN A 243 23.70 -29.04 -0.49
C ASN A 243 24.76 -29.62 0.45
N ASP A 244 25.39 -28.80 1.31
CA ASP A 244 26.36 -29.28 2.28
C ASP A 244 25.67 -29.84 3.53
N SER A 245 26.27 -30.89 4.11
CA SER A 245 25.85 -31.34 5.43
C SER A 245 26.14 -30.25 6.47
N ILE A 246 25.38 -30.25 7.57
CA ILE A 246 25.58 -29.33 8.69
C ILE A 246 27.05 -29.27 9.13
N MET A 247 27.75 -30.41 9.12
CA MET A 247 29.17 -30.47 9.48
C MET A 247 30.10 -29.75 8.50
N LYS A 248 29.88 -29.89 7.19
CA LYS A 248 30.64 -29.14 6.19
C LYS A 248 30.38 -27.64 6.29
N GLY A 249 29.12 -27.25 6.54
CA GLY A 249 28.74 -25.86 6.79
C GLY A 249 29.47 -25.25 8.00
N LEU A 250 29.55 -25.99 9.11
CA LEU A 250 30.27 -25.55 10.31
C LEU A 250 31.78 -25.40 10.06
N GLN A 251 32.40 -26.32 9.32
CA GLN A 251 33.82 -26.23 8.95
C GLN A 251 34.09 -25.00 8.06
N GLN A 252 33.22 -24.74 7.09
CA GLN A 252 33.34 -23.59 6.20
C GLN A 252 33.15 -22.26 6.94
N LEU A 253 32.22 -22.20 7.89
CA LEU A 253 32.03 -21.05 8.76
C LEU A 253 33.27 -20.78 9.63
N ASP A 254 33.89 -21.83 10.18
CA ASP A 254 35.13 -21.72 10.98
C ASP A 254 36.29 -21.18 10.14
N ILE A 255 36.48 -21.70 8.91
CA ILE A 255 37.46 -21.18 7.96
C ILE A 255 37.22 -19.69 7.68
N ASN A 256 35.97 -19.30 7.44
CA ASN A 256 35.63 -17.92 7.10
C ASN A 256 35.77 -16.97 8.30
N LEU A 257 35.41 -17.40 9.51
CA LEU A 257 35.69 -16.65 10.74
C LEU A 257 37.19 -16.50 11.00
N SER A 258 37.99 -17.54 10.71
CA SER A 258 39.46 -17.47 10.80
C SER A 258 40.05 -16.50 9.76
N ALA A 259 39.43 -16.37 8.58
CA ALA A 259 39.85 -15.45 7.53
C ALA A 259 39.37 -14.01 7.78
N ALA A 260 38.18 -13.83 8.36
CA ALA A 260 37.64 -12.54 8.78
C ALA A 260 38.42 -11.98 9.98
N ARG A 261 38.82 -12.82 10.94
CA ARG A 261 39.82 -12.46 11.97
C ARG A 261 41.16 -12.04 11.37
N ARG A 262 41.50 -12.53 10.17
CA ARG A 262 42.67 -12.08 9.40
C ARG A 262 42.42 -10.80 8.59
N HIS A 263 41.20 -10.25 8.52
CA HIS A 263 40.89 -8.99 7.81
C HIS A 263 40.86 -7.74 8.72
N SER A 264 40.92 -7.89 10.05
CA SER A 264 41.41 -6.82 10.94
C SER A 264 42.95 -6.70 10.91
N ARG A 265 43.61 -7.56 10.13
CA ARG A 265 45.02 -7.46 9.73
C ARG A 265 45.02 -6.55 8.50
N GLY A 266 45.65 -5.37 8.59
CA GLY A 266 45.73 -4.45 7.46
C GLY A 266 46.30 -5.17 6.25
N SER A 267 45.48 -5.35 5.20
CA SER A 267 45.96 -5.79 3.90
C SER A 267 47.08 -4.83 3.47
N THR A 268 48.23 -5.40 3.17
CA THR A 268 49.40 -4.72 2.61
C THR A 268 49.32 -4.70 1.09
N ASP A 269 48.16 -4.32 0.54
CA ASP A 269 48.00 -4.18 -0.93
C ASP A 269 48.50 -2.84 -1.48
N GLY A 270 49.11 -1.99 -0.63
CA GLY A 270 49.87 -0.82 -1.09
C GLY A 270 51.36 -1.08 -0.91
N GLY A 271 52.12 -1.18 -2.00
CA GLY A 271 53.57 -1.42 -2.05
C GLY A 271 54.47 -0.34 -1.43
N GLY A 272 54.11 0.20 -0.27
CA GLY A 272 55.01 0.95 0.61
C GLY A 272 55.75 -0.05 1.49
N THR A 273 57.07 -0.17 1.28
CA THR A 273 57.96 -0.94 2.15
C THR A 273 57.80 -0.43 3.59
N PRO A 274 57.38 -1.25 4.57
CA PRO A 274 57.23 -0.79 5.94
C PRO A 274 58.57 -0.27 6.48
N THR A 275 58.62 1.01 6.84
CA THR A 275 59.87 1.75 7.07
C THR A 275 60.46 1.57 8.48
N ALA A 276 59.76 0.91 9.39
CA ALA A 276 60.24 0.69 10.75
C ALA A 276 59.90 -0.72 11.25
N ILE A 277 60.93 -1.55 11.37
CA ILE A 277 60.88 -2.86 12.02
C ILE A 277 61.62 -2.71 13.35
N CYS A 278 60.90 -2.65 14.46
CA CYS A 278 61.52 -2.80 15.78
C CYS A 278 61.46 -4.29 16.14
N VAL A 279 62.56 -5.01 15.92
CA VAL A 279 62.74 -6.37 16.45
C VAL A 279 63.42 -6.25 17.79
N THR A 280 62.70 -6.47 18.89
CA THR A 280 63.38 -6.66 20.17
C THR A 280 63.86 -8.10 20.25
N ASP A 281 65.12 -8.31 19.86
CA ASP A 281 65.84 -9.56 20.06
C ASP A 281 66.18 -9.71 21.55
N PHE A 282 65.74 -10.82 22.14
CA PHE A 282 66.37 -11.32 23.34
C PHE A 282 67.07 -12.62 22.97
N THR A 283 68.38 -12.51 22.69
CA THR A 283 69.27 -13.67 22.57
C THR A 283 69.44 -14.27 23.96
N ALA A 284 68.47 -15.07 24.38
CA ALA A 284 68.61 -15.87 25.58
C ALA A 284 69.38 -17.15 25.20
N ASN A 285 70.60 -17.30 25.68
CA ASN A 285 71.22 -18.61 25.90
C ASN A 285 70.48 -19.44 26.99
N HIS A 286 69.18 -19.17 27.21
CA HIS A 286 68.27 -19.85 28.12
C HIS A 286 67.00 -20.25 27.35
N ILE A 287 67.17 -20.80 26.15
CA ILE A 287 66.12 -21.50 25.40
C ILE A 287 66.00 -22.91 26.01
N GLU A 288 65.49 -23.01 27.23
CA GLU A 288 64.95 -24.28 27.74
C GLU A 288 63.49 -24.05 28.12
N VAL A 289 62.61 -24.61 27.27
CA VAL A 289 61.20 -24.98 27.49
C VAL A 289 60.14 -23.89 27.66
N CYS A 290 60.38 -22.61 27.34
CA CYS A 290 59.26 -21.65 27.33
C CYS A 290 58.40 -21.85 26.06
N HIS A 291 57.29 -22.59 26.18
CA HIS A 291 56.30 -22.80 25.10
C HIS A 291 55.38 -21.60 24.86
N SER A 292 55.42 -20.59 25.74
CA SER A 292 54.63 -19.38 25.61
C SER A 292 55.43 -18.12 25.93
N ALA A 293 54.99 -16.99 25.39
CA ALA A 293 55.53 -15.67 25.67
C ALA A 293 54.41 -14.65 25.74
N GLU A 294 54.56 -13.65 26.61
CA GLU A 294 53.67 -12.50 26.67
C GLU A 294 54.49 -11.22 26.47
N TRP A 295 53.93 -10.25 25.73
CA TRP A 295 54.50 -8.92 25.56
C TRP A 295 53.45 -7.87 25.88
N ARG A 296 53.84 -6.83 26.62
CA ARG A 296 53.10 -5.58 26.71
C ARG A 296 53.72 -4.59 25.75
N VAL A 297 52.91 -4.04 24.87
CA VAL A 297 53.35 -3.22 23.76
C VAL A 297 52.64 -1.88 23.84
N THR A 298 53.38 -0.80 23.68
CA THR A 298 52.85 0.55 23.54
C THR A 298 53.48 1.21 22.32
N VAL A 299 52.64 1.74 21.43
CA VAL A 299 53.04 2.43 20.19
C VAL A 299 52.46 3.83 20.21
N ILE A 300 53.27 4.83 19.89
CA ILE A 300 52.88 6.25 19.93
C ILE A 300 53.16 6.88 18.56
N SER A 301 52.15 7.49 17.94
CA SER A 301 52.28 8.21 16.66
C SER A 301 51.61 9.58 16.76
N GLY A 302 52.38 10.63 17.06
CA GLY A 302 51.82 11.96 17.30
C GLY A 302 50.86 11.96 18.50
N ASN A 303 49.58 12.28 18.27
CA ASN A 303 48.54 12.24 19.29
C ASN A 303 47.91 10.85 19.48
N ASP A 304 48.20 9.92 18.58
CA ASP A 304 47.61 8.60 18.57
C ASP A 304 48.45 7.63 19.41
N ARG A 305 47.77 6.76 20.18
CA ARG A 305 48.40 5.76 21.03
C ARG A 305 47.68 4.43 20.88
N TRP A 306 48.46 3.36 20.81
CA TRP A 306 47.98 1.99 20.90
C TRP A 306 48.74 1.27 22.01
N SER A 307 48.04 0.56 22.87
CA SER A 307 48.63 -0.31 23.88
C SER A 307 47.91 -1.64 23.90
N GLY A 308 48.63 -2.75 24.04
CA GLY A 308 48.03 -4.08 24.09
C GLY A 308 48.97 -5.12 24.71
N THR A 309 48.39 -6.25 25.09
CA THR A 309 49.12 -7.44 25.54
C THR A 309 49.04 -8.52 24.47
N VAL A 310 50.18 -8.98 23.99
CA VAL A 310 50.29 -10.07 23.02
C VAL A 310 50.72 -11.33 23.76
N SER A 311 49.93 -12.39 23.71
CA SER A 311 50.29 -13.69 24.26
C SER A 311 50.41 -14.68 23.12
N ALA A 312 51.50 -15.42 23.06
CA ALA A 312 51.76 -16.41 22.02
C ALA A 312 52.16 -17.75 22.62
N ILE A 313 51.73 -18.83 21.97
CA ILE A 313 52.15 -20.21 22.20
C ILE A 313 52.82 -20.68 20.92
N PHE A 314 53.95 -21.36 21.05
CA PHE A 314 54.74 -21.84 19.92
C PHE A 314 54.96 -23.34 20.01
N ASN A 315 54.67 -24.05 18.91
CA ASN A 315 54.98 -25.46 18.75
C ASN A 315 56.27 -25.61 17.94
N ARG A 316 57.36 -26.01 18.61
CA ARG A 316 58.67 -26.25 17.99
C ARG A 316 58.63 -27.30 16.88
N THR A 317 57.78 -28.31 17.03
CA THR A 317 57.74 -29.44 16.11
C THR A 317 57.14 -29.04 14.77
N THR A 318 56.09 -28.21 14.79
CA THR A 318 55.39 -27.78 13.57
C THR A 318 55.85 -26.41 13.07
N GLY A 319 56.55 -25.63 13.90
CA GLY A 319 56.87 -24.24 13.62
C GLY A 319 55.67 -23.29 13.76
N GLU A 320 54.51 -23.82 14.19
CA GLU A 320 53.27 -23.05 14.30
C GLU A 320 53.29 -22.13 15.52
N ILE A 321 52.81 -20.90 15.33
CA ILE A 321 52.58 -19.93 16.39
C ILE A 321 51.09 -19.67 16.46
N ASP A 322 50.50 -19.93 17.62
CA ASP A 322 49.17 -19.43 17.97
C ASP A 322 49.33 -18.22 18.88
N TYR A 323 48.55 -17.16 18.66
CA TYR A 323 48.66 -15.95 19.45
C TYR A 323 47.35 -15.21 19.57
N ASN A 324 47.24 -14.46 20.66
CA ASN A 324 46.11 -13.60 20.96
C ASN A 324 46.61 -12.21 21.36
N ILE A 325 45.87 -11.19 20.94
CA ILE A 325 46.08 -9.81 21.39
C ILE A 325 44.91 -9.47 22.31
N SER A 326 45.22 -9.06 23.53
CA SER A 326 44.24 -8.73 24.56
C SER A 326 44.53 -7.35 25.17
N SER A 327 43.59 -6.85 25.97
CA SER A 327 43.76 -5.59 26.72
C SER A 327 44.13 -4.39 25.83
N VAL A 328 43.54 -4.31 24.63
CA VAL A 328 43.83 -3.25 23.67
C VAL A 328 43.19 -1.93 24.13
N LEU A 329 44.03 -0.92 24.35
CA LEU A 329 43.63 0.46 24.61
C LEU A 329 44.13 1.35 23.48
N THR A 330 43.22 2.10 22.87
CA THR A 330 43.54 3.09 21.84
C THR A 330 43.16 4.49 22.31
N LEU A 331 43.98 5.48 21.97
CA LEU A 331 43.68 6.90 22.13
C LEU A 331 43.97 7.59 20.81
N GLY A 332 43.02 8.36 20.29
CA GLY A 332 43.14 9.03 19.00
C GLY A 332 42.68 8.15 17.83
N SER A 333 43.25 8.42 16.65
CA SER A 333 42.97 7.69 15.41
C SER A 333 43.78 6.39 15.33
N PRO A 334 43.35 5.42 14.51
CA PRO A 334 44.17 4.24 14.21
C PRO A 334 45.55 4.63 13.66
N ILE A 335 46.63 4.07 14.23
CA ILE A 335 47.99 4.28 13.72
C ILE A 335 48.13 3.56 12.38
N ALA A 336 48.40 4.31 11.32
CA ALA A 336 48.46 3.78 9.96
C ALA A 336 49.50 2.65 9.81
N GLY A 337 49.05 1.51 9.29
CA GLY A 337 49.86 0.32 9.07
C GLY A 337 50.37 -0.36 10.33
N LEU A 338 49.81 -0.05 11.52
CA LEU A 338 50.18 -0.74 12.75
C LEU A 338 49.76 -2.20 12.70
N ASP A 339 50.73 -3.11 12.74
CA ASP A 339 50.52 -4.52 13.02
C ASP A 339 51.48 -4.98 14.13
N VAL A 340 51.01 -5.88 14.98
CA VAL A 340 51.78 -6.42 16.11
C VAL A 340 51.53 -7.92 16.17
N TYR A 341 52.56 -8.71 15.87
CA TYR A 341 52.43 -10.16 15.84
C TYR A 341 53.75 -10.86 16.18
N PRO A 342 53.69 -12.04 16.81
CA PRO A 342 54.88 -12.84 17.01
C PRO A 342 55.37 -13.45 15.70
N VAL A 343 56.68 -13.61 15.57
CA VAL A 343 57.34 -14.28 14.44
C VAL A 343 58.42 -15.21 14.98
N MET A 344 58.58 -16.38 14.36
CA MET A 344 59.69 -17.27 14.66
C MET A 344 60.89 -16.86 13.81
N ASP A 345 62.02 -16.55 14.45
CA ASP A 345 63.28 -16.41 13.74
C ASP A 345 63.91 -17.79 13.58
N THR A 346 63.87 -18.29 12.35
CA THR A 346 64.40 -19.60 11.98
C THR A 346 65.91 -19.69 12.08
N ALA A 347 66.62 -18.55 12.04
CA ALA A 347 68.08 -18.53 12.19
C ALA A 347 68.51 -18.73 13.65
N THR A 348 67.69 -18.26 14.61
CA THR A 348 68.01 -18.28 16.04
C THR A 348 67.08 -19.16 16.87
N ASP A 349 66.14 -19.87 16.24
CA ASP A 349 65.06 -20.66 16.88
C ASP A 349 64.39 -19.89 18.03
N SER A 350 64.13 -18.61 17.80
CA SER A 350 63.64 -17.70 18.84
C SER A 350 62.32 -17.07 18.44
N LEU A 351 61.38 -17.06 19.38
CA LEU A 351 60.11 -16.33 19.24
C LEU A 351 60.35 -14.84 19.47
N LYS A 352 60.10 -14.04 18.44
CA LYS A 352 60.25 -12.59 18.42
C LYS A 352 58.88 -11.93 18.29
N LEU A 353 58.79 -10.65 18.67
CA LEU A 353 57.64 -9.82 18.39
C LEU A 353 57.98 -8.87 17.23
N MET A 354 57.14 -8.85 16.21
CA MET A 354 57.23 -7.93 15.08
C MET A 354 56.19 -6.83 15.25
N ILE A 355 56.64 -5.57 15.16
CA ILE A 355 55.77 -4.39 15.11
C ILE A 355 56.06 -3.70 13.79
N THR A 356 55.04 -3.54 12.95
CA THR A 356 55.13 -2.81 11.67
C THR A 356 54.26 -1.56 11.75
N THR A 357 54.66 -0.52 11.03
CA THR A 357 53.92 0.74 10.86
C THR A 357 54.29 1.38 9.53
N THR A 358 53.42 2.24 8.96
CA THR A 358 53.78 2.96 7.73
C THR A 358 54.80 4.07 7.99
N ASN A 359 54.76 4.68 9.16
CA ASN A 359 55.66 5.76 9.59
C ASN A 359 56.57 5.27 10.71
N SER A 360 57.77 5.85 10.85
CA SER A 360 58.60 5.58 12.03
C SER A 360 57.89 6.13 13.29
N VAL A 361 57.55 5.23 14.21
CA VAL A 361 56.85 5.55 15.46
C VAL A 361 57.68 5.09 16.66
N PRO A 362 57.73 5.87 17.76
CA PRO A 362 58.23 5.37 19.03
C PRO A 362 57.44 4.14 19.52
N THR A 363 58.15 3.06 19.81
CA THR A 363 57.61 1.81 20.37
C THR A 363 58.27 1.48 21.70
N SER A 364 57.47 1.08 22.68
CA SER A 364 57.93 0.50 23.95
C SER A 364 57.40 -0.92 24.06
N VAL A 365 58.30 -1.90 24.23
CA VAL A 365 57.95 -3.32 24.35
C VAL A 365 58.54 -3.86 25.65
N THR A 366 57.69 -4.47 26.47
CA THR A 366 58.09 -5.18 27.68
C THR A 366 57.66 -6.63 27.57
N ARG A 367 58.61 -7.56 27.48
CA ARG A 367 58.30 -9.00 27.52
C ARG A 367 58.08 -9.46 28.96
N ILE A 368 57.04 -10.25 29.17
CA ILE A 368 56.74 -10.97 30.40
C ILE A 368 57.00 -12.45 30.11
N LEU A 369 58.04 -13.00 30.76
CA LEU A 369 58.40 -14.40 30.60
C LEU A 369 57.50 -15.24 31.50
N ASN A 370 56.60 -15.99 30.87
CA ASN A 370 55.82 -17.05 31.52
C ASN A 370 56.44 -18.40 31.13
N CYS A 371 57.59 -18.73 31.72
CA CYS A 371 58.17 -20.04 31.52
C CYS A 371 57.51 -21.01 32.51
N TYR A 372 56.56 -21.81 32.04
CA TYR A 372 56.13 -22.99 32.77
C TYR A 372 57.23 -24.02 32.66
N TYR A 373 57.94 -24.27 33.77
CA TYR A 373 58.75 -25.47 33.88
C TYR A 373 57.79 -26.66 33.91
N ASP A 374 57.78 -27.46 32.85
CA ASP A 374 57.24 -28.82 32.97
C ASP A 374 58.14 -29.57 33.95
N LEU A 375 57.69 -29.71 35.19
CA LEU A 375 58.36 -30.50 36.24
C LEU A 375 58.23 -32.02 35.98
N TYR A 376 57.80 -32.42 34.79
CA TYR A 376 57.58 -33.82 34.39
C TYR A 376 58.33 -34.13 33.08
N SER A 377 59.65 -34.13 33.15
CA SER A 377 60.52 -34.84 32.21
C SER A 377 61.44 -35.78 32.96
#